data_AF-A0A820D8K5-F1
#
_entry.id   AF-A0A820D8K5-F1
#
_cell.length_a   1.000
_cell.length_b   1.000
_cell.length_c   1.000
_cell.angle_alpha   90.00
_cell.angle_beta   90.00
_cell.angle_gamma   90.00
#
_symmetry.space_group_name_H-M   'P 1'
#
loop_
_entity.id
_entity.type
_entity.pdbx_description
1 polymer ?
#
loop_
_entity_poly.entity_id
_entity_poly.type
_entity_poly.pdbx_seq_one_letter_code
_entity_poly.pdbx_strand_id
1 'polypeptide(L)'
;FLLPEFYRTDYYGMFLVAIIDVGCVSVALRLLPNYKSIVRSTDQLLCLDVMSALALNDHLIEACQLFEHLSSLSKLSAQSWFQYSEWLTSLSKFHEAYEALEQTLRLDSQYNEARLSLSALQKQIGMNEQSQHTLAEVVSRPIKQELNEKTDFHDENDDDDEQQEVTVEKIHLLVERCITLYDQNQLTYFIPCAMQLFFGSIKYLLTIDCSKRLINCGTRARRLELIQKLVDEKRIILNPSYTRINTVLKNRIIDLYGKFCDVLIHVKRHDLLLRVTAAGTVIPFLYARIDWYCLHSFFFFS
;
A
#
# COMPACT_ATOMS: atom_id res chain seq x y z
N PHE A 1 15.54 29.83 40.99
CA PHE A 1 14.46 28.82 40.96
C PHE A 1 15.02 27.55 40.36
N LEU A 2 15.34 26.57 41.21
CA LEU A 2 15.76 25.23 40.79
C LEU A 2 14.50 24.41 40.56
N LEU A 3 14.11 24.21 39.29
CA LEU A 3 13.12 23.20 38.96
C LEU A 3 13.76 21.81 39.22
N PRO A 4 13.03 20.85 39.83
CA PRO A 4 13.54 19.51 40.07
C PRO A 4 14.01 18.87 38.76
N GLU A 5 15.08 18.05 38.81
CA GLU A 5 15.71 17.42 37.63
C GLU A 5 14.74 16.63 36.74
N PHE A 6 13.62 16.15 37.29
CA PHE A 6 12.58 15.42 36.56
C PHE A 6 11.73 16.32 35.64
N TYR A 7 11.46 17.56 36.03
CA TYR A 7 10.74 18.52 35.19
C TYR A 7 11.63 19.09 34.09
N ARG A 8 12.95 18.84 34.16
CA ARG A 8 13.93 19.50 33.31
C ARG A 8 13.90 18.97 31.88
N THR A 9 13.61 17.69 31.65
CA THR A 9 13.57 17.09 30.31
C THR A 9 12.28 17.44 29.59
N ASP A 10 11.14 17.37 30.28
CA ASP A 10 9.81 17.65 29.72
C ASP A 10 9.69 19.08 29.20
N TYR A 11 9.96 20.07 30.05
CA TYR A 11 9.90 21.47 29.63
C TYR A 11 10.97 21.80 28.58
N TYR A 12 12.12 21.12 28.59
CA TYR A 12 13.18 21.37 27.62
C TYR A 12 12.84 20.82 26.24
N GLY A 13 12.28 19.61 26.15
CA GLY A 13 11.80 19.06 24.89
C GLY A 13 10.64 19.88 24.31
N MET A 14 9.66 20.26 25.14
CA MET A 14 8.57 21.14 24.70
C MET A 14 9.07 22.50 24.21
N PHE A 15 10.06 23.07 24.91
CA PHE A 15 10.70 24.31 24.52
C PHE A 15 11.45 24.18 23.19
N LEU A 16 12.14 23.05 22.95
CA LEU A 16 12.78 22.77 21.67
C LEU A 16 11.77 22.69 20.54
N VAL A 17 10.69 21.91 20.71
CA VAL A 17 9.60 21.81 19.72
C VAL A 17 9.05 23.21 19.40
N ALA A 18 8.69 24.00 20.43
CA ALA A 18 8.16 25.35 20.23
C ALA A 18 9.13 26.29 19.49
N ILE A 19 10.44 26.22 19.77
CA ILE A 19 11.45 27.02 19.06
C ILE A 19 11.57 26.58 17.60
N ILE A 20 11.54 25.28 17.34
CA ILE A 20 11.61 24.72 15.99
C ILE A 20 10.40 25.17 15.18
N ASP A 21 9.19 25.04 15.75
CA ASP A 21 7.93 25.39 15.08
C ASP A 21 7.80 26.89 14.76
N VAL A 22 8.41 27.76 15.57
CA VAL A 22 8.46 29.21 15.31
C VAL A 22 9.56 29.57 14.28
N GLY A 23 10.28 28.59 13.74
CA GLY A 23 11.30 28.77 12.70
C GLY A 23 12.68 29.16 13.24
N CYS A 24 12.89 29.10 14.56
CA CYS A 24 14.16 29.42 15.21
C CYS A 24 15.09 28.20 15.33
N VAL A 25 15.14 27.35 14.30
CA VAL A 25 15.80 26.04 14.37
C VAL A 25 17.29 26.14 14.70
N SER A 26 17.99 27.18 14.23
CA SER A 26 19.41 27.43 14.58
C SER A 26 19.67 27.60 16.08
N VAL A 27 18.68 28.06 16.85
CA VAL A 27 18.75 28.11 18.32
C VAL A 27 18.54 26.71 18.88
N ALA A 28 17.52 25.98 18.41
CA ALA A 28 17.24 24.62 18.83
C ALA A 28 18.44 23.68 18.61
N LEU A 29 19.11 23.76 17.45
CA LEU A 29 20.28 22.95 17.13
C LEU A 29 21.46 23.19 18.09
N ARG A 30 21.64 24.43 18.57
CA ARG A 30 22.66 24.74 19.59
C ARG A 30 22.32 24.15 20.97
N LEU A 31 21.05 23.97 21.25
CA LEU A 31 20.54 23.41 22.51
C LEU A 31 20.41 21.88 22.47
N LEU A 32 20.36 21.28 21.27
CA LEU A 32 20.16 19.86 21.07
C LEU A 32 21.22 18.96 21.75
N PRO A 33 22.53 19.27 21.77
CA PRO A 33 23.51 18.46 22.50
C PRO A 33 23.23 18.40 24.00
N ASN A 34 22.79 19.52 24.59
CA ASN A 34 22.41 19.56 26.00
C ASN A 34 21.17 18.71 26.25
N TYR A 35 20.18 18.78 25.37
CA TYR A 35 19.00 17.92 25.42
C TYR A 35 19.38 16.43 25.35
N LYS A 36 20.21 16.03 24.38
CA LYS A 36 20.71 14.65 24.26
C LYS A 36 21.36 14.16 25.57
N SER A 37 22.12 15.01 26.25
CA SER A 37 22.78 14.62 27.51
C SER A 37 21.83 14.35 28.68
N ILE A 38 20.61 14.88 28.63
CA ILE A 38 19.62 14.75 29.71
C ILE A 38 18.48 13.76 29.38
N VAL A 39 18.30 13.37 28.12
CA VAL A 39 17.24 12.43 27.69
C VAL A 39 17.42 11.08 28.36
N ARG A 40 16.32 10.55 28.91
CA ARG A 40 16.27 9.20 29.50
C ARG A 40 15.33 8.30 28.69
N SER A 41 15.39 7.00 28.96
CA SER A 41 14.51 6.00 28.32
C SER A 41 13.02 6.25 28.57
N THR A 42 12.66 6.96 29.64
CA THR A 42 11.29 7.37 29.99
C THR A 42 10.73 8.48 29.09
N ASP A 43 11.60 9.22 28.39
CA ASP A 43 11.23 10.46 27.71
C ASP A 43 10.93 10.22 26.21
N GLN A 44 10.60 8.97 25.85
CA GLN A 44 10.46 8.52 24.47
C GLN A 44 9.48 9.37 23.66
N LEU A 45 8.29 9.64 24.20
CA LEU A 45 7.24 10.38 23.47
C LEU A 45 7.71 11.79 23.10
N LEU A 46 8.28 12.51 24.06
CA LEU A 46 8.76 13.87 23.84
C LEU A 46 9.96 13.91 22.87
N CYS A 47 10.84 12.91 22.96
CA CYS A 47 11.97 12.80 22.05
C CYS A 47 11.49 12.55 20.61
N LEU A 48 10.43 11.75 20.42
CA LEU A 48 9.73 11.58 19.13
C LEU A 48 9.15 12.89 18.59
N ASP A 49 8.57 13.73 19.47
CA ASP A 49 8.06 15.04 19.06
C ASP A 49 9.19 15.96 18.59
N VAL A 50 10.32 16.01 19.33
CA VAL A 50 11.50 16.80 18.94
C VAL A 50 12.08 16.31 17.60
N MET A 51 12.20 14.99 17.41
CA MET A 51 12.68 14.40 16.15
C MET A 51 11.75 14.74 14.98
N SER A 52 10.44 14.63 15.19
CA SER A 52 9.44 14.96 14.17
C SER A 52 9.49 16.44 13.79
N ALA A 53 9.61 17.34 14.77
CA ALA A 53 9.75 18.77 14.53
C ALA A 53 11.02 19.11 13.73
N LEU A 54 12.15 18.48 14.06
CA LEU A 54 13.40 18.63 13.29
C LEU A 54 13.21 18.14 11.85
N ALA A 55 12.61 16.96 11.66
CA ALA A 55 12.39 16.39 10.34
C ALA A 55 11.45 17.24 9.46
N LEU A 56 10.39 17.81 10.05
CA LEU A 56 9.47 18.72 9.36
C LEU A 56 10.13 20.04 8.91
N ASN A 57 11.28 20.39 9.48
CA ASN A 57 12.08 21.56 9.12
C ASN A 57 13.35 21.18 8.34
N ASP A 58 13.35 20.04 7.64
CA ASP A 58 14.45 19.53 6.81
C ASP A 58 15.78 19.23 7.56
N HIS A 59 15.75 19.19 8.89
CA HIS A 59 16.89 18.84 9.74
C HIS A 59 16.96 17.33 10.01
N LEU A 60 16.97 16.55 8.92
CA LEU A 60 16.91 15.08 8.95
C LEU A 60 18.15 14.45 9.59
N ILE A 61 19.34 15.05 9.43
CA ILE A 61 20.57 14.52 10.01
C ILE A 61 20.49 14.53 11.54
N GLU A 62 20.03 15.64 12.10
CA GLU A 62 19.91 15.81 13.54
C GLU A 62 18.77 14.97 14.14
N ALA A 63 17.66 14.82 13.41
CA ALA A 63 16.59 13.90 13.75
C ALA A 63 17.11 12.45 13.81
N CYS A 64 17.84 11.99 12.78
CA CYS A 64 18.43 10.65 12.75
C CYS A 64 19.42 10.42 13.90
N GLN A 65 20.30 11.38 14.21
CA GLN A 65 21.23 11.23 15.33
C GLN A 65 20.51 11.16 16.69
N LEU A 66 19.39 11.86 16.84
CA LEU A 66 18.58 11.79 18.06
C LEU A 66 17.84 10.45 18.13
N PHE A 67 17.42 9.89 16.99
CA PHE A 67 16.83 8.56 16.89
C PHE A 67 17.82 7.48 17.31
N GLU A 68 19.03 7.49 16.74
CA GLU A 68 20.10 6.56 17.09
C GLU A 68 20.37 6.59 18.60
N HIS A 69 20.45 7.78 19.19
CA HIS A 69 20.63 7.94 20.63
C HIS A 69 19.46 7.33 21.42
N LEU A 70 18.21 7.67 21.07
CA LEU A 70 17.02 7.15 21.76
C LEU A 70 16.90 5.63 21.63
N SER A 71 17.18 5.08 20.45
CA SER A 71 17.11 3.63 20.17
C SER A 71 18.11 2.82 21.00
N SER A 72 19.22 3.45 21.43
CA SER A 72 20.19 2.84 22.35
C SER A 72 19.70 2.79 23.81
N LEU A 73 18.73 3.64 24.17
CA LEU A 73 18.22 3.78 25.54
C LEU A 73 16.92 3.00 25.78
N SER A 74 16.07 2.89 24.76
CA SER A 74 14.75 2.27 24.88
C SER A 74 14.32 1.49 23.63
N LYS A 75 13.32 0.62 23.80
CA LYS A 75 12.69 -0.08 22.68
C LYS A 75 11.73 0.88 21.97
N LEU A 76 11.90 1.03 20.67
CA LEU A 76 11.06 1.86 19.82
C LEU A 76 9.98 1.03 19.11
N SER A 77 8.88 1.67 18.73
CA SER A 77 7.77 1.03 18.01
C SER A 77 8.11 0.85 16.52
N ALA A 78 7.34 -0.01 15.85
CA ALA A 78 7.44 -0.20 14.39
C ALA A 78 7.28 1.13 13.62
N GLN A 79 6.35 1.99 14.06
CA GLN A 79 6.13 3.33 13.51
C GLN A 79 7.38 4.21 13.57
N SER A 80 8.08 4.23 14.70
CA SER A 80 9.29 5.04 14.85
C SER A 80 10.41 4.56 13.94
N TRP A 81 10.61 3.24 13.81
CA TRP A 81 11.55 2.66 12.85
C TRP A 81 11.18 2.96 11.40
N PHE A 82 9.88 3.00 11.08
CA PHE A 82 9.40 3.35 9.76
C PHE A 82 9.75 4.81 9.42
N GLN A 83 9.42 5.76 10.31
CA GLN A 83 9.77 7.17 10.13
C GLN A 83 11.29 7.38 9.98
N TYR A 84 12.09 6.68 10.78
CA TYR A 84 13.54 6.71 10.66
C TYR A 84 14.02 6.25 9.28
N SER A 85 13.40 5.21 8.72
CA SER A 85 13.72 4.74 7.38
C SER A 85 13.37 5.76 6.28
N GLU A 86 12.30 6.54 6.44
CA GLU A 86 11.92 7.61 5.52
C GLU A 86 12.94 8.74 5.53
N TRP A 87 13.42 9.13 6.72
CA TRP A 87 14.47 10.13 6.87
C TRP A 87 15.78 9.66 6.25
N LEU A 88 16.18 8.40 6.47
CA LEU A 88 17.37 7.81 5.87
C LEU A 88 17.27 7.72 4.33
N THR A 89 16.10 7.33 3.82
CA THR A 89 15.85 7.29 2.37
C THR A 89 15.98 8.68 1.75
N SER A 90 15.44 9.71 2.41
CA SER A 90 15.56 11.10 1.99
C SER A 90 17.00 11.61 2.01
N LEU A 91 17.82 11.11 2.95
CA LEU A 91 19.26 11.35 3.01
C LEU A 91 20.09 10.47 2.04
N SER A 92 19.43 9.67 1.19
CA SER A 92 20.07 8.71 0.27
C SER A 92 20.94 7.64 0.97
N LYS A 93 20.70 7.39 2.26
CA LYS A 93 21.33 6.33 3.06
C LYS A 93 20.55 5.02 2.91
N PHE A 94 20.59 4.46 1.71
CA PHE A 94 19.69 3.39 1.30
C PHE A 94 19.91 2.07 2.05
N HIS A 95 21.14 1.77 2.46
CA HIS A 95 21.43 0.52 3.18
C HIS A 95 20.87 0.57 4.60
N GLU A 96 21.10 1.68 5.31
CA GLU A 96 20.56 1.90 6.64
C GLU A 96 19.03 2.00 6.62
N ALA A 97 18.46 2.62 5.58
CA ALA A 97 17.01 2.67 5.40
C ALA A 97 16.40 1.26 5.22
N TYR A 98 17.10 0.39 4.48
CA TYR A 98 16.70 -1.00 4.29
C TYR A 98 16.68 -1.75 5.62
N GLU A 99 17.73 -1.62 6.43
CA GLU A 99 17.78 -2.24 7.76
C GLU A 99 16.67 -1.73 8.68
N ALA A 100 16.39 -0.42 8.66
CA ALA A 100 15.30 0.17 9.44
C ALA A 100 13.92 -0.39 9.04
N LEU A 101 13.66 -0.55 7.74
CA LEU A 101 12.43 -1.16 7.24
C LEU A 101 12.30 -2.64 7.61
N GLU A 102 13.41 -3.39 7.60
CA GLU A 102 13.40 -4.76 8.13
C GLU A 102 13.05 -4.78 9.62
N GLN A 103 13.57 -3.85 10.42
CA GLN A 103 13.20 -3.75 11.84
C GLN A 103 11.72 -3.43 12.02
N THR A 104 11.17 -2.50 11.23
CA THR A 104 9.72 -2.22 11.23
C THR A 104 8.92 -3.50 11.00
N LEU A 105 9.27 -4.29 9.98
CA LEU A 105 8.55 -5.52 9.65
C LEU A 105 8.79 -6.68 10.62
N ARG A 106 9.90 -6.68 11.35
CA ARG A 106 10.14 -7.62 12.47
C ARG A 106 9.27 -7.31 13.67
N LEU A 107 9.06 -6.01 13.96
CA LEU A 107 8.21 -5.56 15.05
C LEU A 107 6.73 -5.68 14.71
N ASP A 108 6.37 -5.34 13.47
CA ASP A 108 5.02 -5.46 12.94
C ASP A 108 5.06 -6.05 11.52
N SER A 109 4.85 -7.36 11.45
CA SER A 109 4.80 -8.07 10.18
C SER A 109 3.54 -7.78 9.36
N GLN A 110 2.63 -6.91 9.78
CA GLN A 110 1.46 -6.49 9.00
C GLN A 110 1.56 -5.04 8.51
N TYR A 111 2.69 -4.37 8.78
CA TYR A 111 2.92 -2.99 8.40
C TYR A 111 3.07 -2.83 6.88
N ASN A 112 1.96 -2.58 6.19
CA ASN A 112 1.87 -2.57 4.72
C ASN A 112 2.67 -1.43 4.06
N GLU A 113 2.68 -0.25 4.66
CA GLU A 113 3.42 0.93 4.16
C GLU A 113 4.94 0.69 4.15
N ALA A 114 5.46 0.03 5.18
CA ALA A 114 6.85 -0.40 5.28
C ALA A 114 7.20 -1.43 4.21
N ARG A 115 6.30 -2.37 3.89
CA ARG A 115 6.52 -3.30 2.77
C ARG A 115 6.58 -2.60 1.42
N LEU A 116 5.67 -1.66 1.18
CA LEU A 116 5.68 -0.86 -0.04
C LEU A 116 7.00 -0.11 -0.17
N SER A 117 7.39 0.58 0.90
CA SER A 117 8.64 1.35 0.96
C SER A 117 9.87 0.45 0.78
N LEU A 118 9.89 -0.74 1.41
CA LEU A 118 10.96 -1.72 1.26
C LEU A 118 11.07 -2.22 -0.18
N SER A 119 9.93 -2.55 -0.81
CA SER A 119 9.91 -3.02 -2.19
C SER A 119 10.38 -1.95 -3.19
N ALA A 120 10.06 -0.68 -2.93
CA ALA A 120 10.50 0.47 -3.73
C ALA A 120 12.00 0.73 -3.54
N LEU A 121 12.48 0.68 -2.30
CA LEU A 121 13.89 0.84 -1.95
C LEU A 121 14.74 -0.29 -2.56
N GLN A 122 14.29 -1.54 -2.48
CA GLN A 122 14.96 -2.68 -3.12
C GLN A 122 15.09 -2.50 -4.63
N LYS A 123 14.05 -1.99 -5.31
CA LYS A 123 14.14 -1.64 -6.74
C LYS A 123 15.20 -0.56 -6.98
N GLN A 124 15.24 0.47 -6.15
CA GLN A 124 16.19 1.58 -6.28
C GLN A 124 17.65 1.14 -6.10
N ILE A 125 17.90 0.16 -5.22
CA ILE A 125 19.24 -0.42 -4.99
C ILE A 125 19.57 -1.52 -6.04
N GLY A 126 18.58 -1.95 -6.85
CA GLY A 126 18.75 -2.98 -7.88
C GLY A 126 18.47 -4.41 -7.42
N MET A 127 17.95 -4.59 -6.20
CA MET A 127 17.58 -5.89 -5.59
C MET A 127 16.19 -6.35 -6.05
N ASN A 128 16.04 -6.54 -7.36
CA ASN A 128 14.77 -6.79 -8.05
C ASN A 128 14.05 -8.08 -7.61
N GLU A 129 14.79 -9.16 -7.36
CA GLU A 129 14.21 -10.45 -6.94
C GLU A 129 13.66 -10.38 -5.51
N GLN A 130 14.37 -9.69 -4.61
CA GLN A 130 13.93 -9.50 -3.23
C GLN A 130 12.65 -8.64 -3.15
N SER A 131 12.56 -7.60 -3.98
CA SER A 131 11.35 -6.79 -4.13
C SER A 131 10.12 -7.64 -4.48
N GLN A 132 10.29 -8.61 -5.39
CA GLN A 132 9.21 -9.54 -5.71
C GLN A 132 8.84 -10.43 -4.53
N HIS A 133 9.83 -10.95 -3.81
CA HIS A 133 9.58 -11.81 -2.65
C HIS A 133 8.80 -11.06 -1.56
N THR A 134 9.23 -9.85 -1.21
CA THR A 134 8.57 -8.98 -0.22
C THR A 134 7.12 -8.70 -0.61
N LEU A 135 6.84 -8.45 -1.89
CA LEU A 135 5.48 -8.22 -2.38
C LEU A 135 4.67 -9.53 -2.49
N ALA A 136 5.31 -10.67 -2.73
CA ALA A 136 4.64 -11.95 -2.86
C ALA A 136 4.05 -12.46 -1.53
N GLU A 137 4.75 -12.23 -0.42
CA GLU A 137 4.30 -12.64 0.92
C GLU A 137 2.95 -12.02 1.33
N VAL A 138 2.66 -10.79 0.92
CA VAL A 138 1.39 -10.11 1.24
C VAL A 138 0.22 -10.76 0.51
N VAL A 139 0.48 -11.19 -0.72
CA VAL A 139 -0.55 -11.70 -1.62
C VAL A 139 -0.86 -13.17 -1.33
N SER A 140 0.10 -13.91 -0.76
CA SER A 140 -0.01 -15.34 -0.46
C SER A 140 -0.56 -15.66 0.93
N ARG A 141 -0.53 -14.72 1.90
CA ARG A 141 -1.13 -14.94 3.23
C ARG A 141 -2.66 -14.98 3.14
N PRO A 142 -3.32 -16.14 3.41
CA PRO A 142 -4.74 -16.16 3.69
C PRO A 142 -4.96 -15.49 5.05
N ILE A 143 -5.86 -14.52 5.11
CA ILE A 143 -6.18 -13.76 6.32
C ILE A 143 -6.86 -14.72 7.30
N LYS A 144 -6.11 -15.32 8.22
CA LYS A 144 -6.63 -16.12 9.35
C LYS A 144 -6.36 -15.45 10.70
N GLN A 145 -5.88 -14.20 10.71
CA GLN A 145 -5.43 -13.52 11.93
C GLN A 145 -5.97 -12.10 12.07
N GLU A 146 -7.21 -11.87 11.65
CA GLU A 146 -7.97 -10.71 12.10
C GLU A 146 -9.19 -11.26 12.83
N LEU A 147 -9.32 -10.90 14.11
CA LEU A 147 -10.33 -11.33 15.10
C LEU A 147 -10.15 -12.73 15.70
N ASN A 148 -9.16 -12.89 16.56
CA ASN A 148 -9.38 -13.72 17.74
C ASN A 148 -8.59 -13.22 18.96
N GLU A 149 -8.92 -12.01 19.41
CA GLU A 149 -8.81 -11.67 20.82
C GLU A 149 -10.07 -10.89 21.23
N LYS A 150 -10.91 -11.57 22.02
CA LYS A 150 -12.09 -11.11 22.79
C LYS A 150 -13.42 -11.13 22.03
N THR A 151 -14.14 -12.24 22.13
CA THR A 151 -15.23 -12.41 23.12
C THR A 151 -15.78 -13.84 23.05
N ASP A 152 -15.81 -14.53 24.19
CA ASP A 152 -16.65 -15.70 24.42
C ASP A 152 -18.11 -15.33 24.14
N PHE A 153 -18.81 -16.09 23.28
CA PHE A 153 -20.20 -16.56 23.47
C PHE A 153 -20.51 -17.62 22.40
N HIS A 154 -21.04 -18.76 22.85
CA HIS A 154 -21.67 -19.77 21.99
C HIS A 154 -22.91 -19.18 21.31
N ASP A 155 -23.08 -19.40 20.00
CA ASP A 155 -24.26 -20.09 19.47
C ASP A 155 -24.02 -20.59 18.05
N GLU A 156 -24.62 -21.72 17.73
CA GLU A 156 -24.53 -22.45 16.47
C GLU A 156 -25.48 -21.88 15.40
N ASN A 157 -25.05 -21.97 14.14
CA ASN A 157 -25.77 -21.72 12.88
C ASN A 157 -25.81 -20.26 12.39
N ASP A 158 -24.98 -19.95 11.39
CA ASP A 158 -25.43 -19.35 10.13
C ASP A 158 -24.29 -19.37 9.11
N ASP A 159 -24.65 -19.53 7.82
CA ASP A 159 -23.78 -19.50 6.64
C ASP A 159 -23.17 -18.10 6.41
N ASP A 160 -22.36 -17.62 7.35
CA ASP A 160 -21.59 -16.39 7.20
C ASP A 160 -20.26 -16.71 6.50
N ASP A 161 -20.37 -16.77 5.17
CA ASP A 161 -19.27 -16.68 4.21
C ASP A 161 -18.57 -15.32 4.44
N GLU A 162 -17.70 -15.25 5.45
CA GLU A 162 -16.99 -14.05 5.94
C GLU A 162 -16.51 -13.20 4.75
N GLN A 163 -17.07 -12.00 4.67
CA GLN A 163 -16.84 -11.03 3.63
C GLN A 163 -15.37 -10.56 3.67
N GLN A 164 -14.47 -11.27 2.98
CA GLN A 164 -13.08 -10.84 2.85
C GLN A 164 -12.97 -9.69 1.84
N GLU A 165 -13.26 -8.48 2.32
CA GLU A 165 -13.08 -7.23 1.58
C GLU A 165 -11.58 -7.04 1.25
N VAL A 166 -11.21 -6.97 -0.03
CA VAL A 166 -9.84 -6.55 -0.41
C VAL A 166 -9.71 -5.07 -0.04
N THR A 167 -8.86 -4.77 0.94
CA THR A 167 -8.62 -3.41 1.40
C THR A 167 -7.86 -2.58 0.36
N VAL A 168 -7.89 -1.25 0.49
CA VAL A 168 -7.19 -0.34 -0.43
C VAL A 168 -5.67 -0.59 -0.43
N GLU A 169 -5.11 -0.92 0.73
CA GLU A 169 -3.69 -1.21 0.92
C GLU A 169 -3.29 -2.47 0.14
N LYS A 170 -4.13 -3.51 0.16
CA LYS A 170 -3.90 -4.74 -0.60
C LYS A 170 -3.98 -4.51 -2.11
N ILE A 171 -4.88 -3.63 -2.56
CA ILE A 171 -4.93 -3.20 -3.96
C ILE A 171 -3.63 -2.49 -4.35
N HIS A 172 -3.13 -1.59 -3.51
CA HIS A 172 -1.87 -0.89 -3.76
C HIS A 172 -0.68 -1.85 -3.89
N LEU A 173 -0.57 -2.83 -2.98
CA LEU A 173 0.46 -3.87 -3.01
C LEU A 173 0.37 -4.77 -4.25
N LEU A 174 -0.84 -5.15 -4.66
CA LEU A 174 -1.07 -5.91 -5.89
C LEU A 174 -0.65 -5.12 -7.14
N VAL A 175 -0.96 -3.83 -7.19
CA VAL A 175 -0.56 -2.94 -8.29
C VAL A 175 0.96 -2.85 -8.37
N GLU A 176 1.65 -2.60 -7.26
CA GLU A 176 3.12 -2.57 -7.23
C GLU A 176 3.73 -3.87 -7.71
N ARG A 177 3.20 -5.01 -7.24
CA ARG A 177 3.67 -6.33 -7.65
C ARG A 177 3.51 -6.55 -9.15
N CYS A 178 2.35 -6.22 -9.70
CA CYS A 178 2.12 -6.37 -11.14
C CYS A 178 3.07 -5.49 -11.96
N ILE A 179 3.34 -4.26 -11.53
CA ILE A 179 4.30 -3.37 -12.18
C ILE A 179 5.71 -3.98 -12.15
N THR A 180 6.17 -4.45 -10.99
CA THR A 180 7.46 -5.12 -10.85
C THR A 180 7.60 -6.32 -11.78
N LEU A 181 6.58 -7.19 -11.81
CA LEU A 181 6.58 -8.40 -12.63
C LEU A 181 6.61 -8.08 -14.13
N TYR A 182 5.86 -7.04 -14.53
CA TYR A 182 5.83 -6.58 -15.92
C TYR A 182 7.17 -5.99 -16.35
N ASP A 183 7.75 -5.10 -15.54
CA ASP A 183 9.01 -4.43 -15.86
C ASP A 183 10.18 -5.42 -15.94
N GLN A 184 10.11 -6.53 -15.19
CA GLN A 184 11.09 -7.62 -15.24
C GLN A 184 10.78 -8.68 -16.30
N ASN A 185 9.77 -8.45 -17.17
CA ASN A 185 9.32 -9.36 -18.22
C ASN A 185 8.96 -10.78 -17.71
N GLN A 186 8.53 -10.90 -16.45
CA GLN A 186 8.14 -12.16 -15.84
C GLN A 186 6.65 -12.44 -16.07
N LEU A 187 6.27 -12.62 -17.34
CA LEU A 187 4.87 -12.73 -17.76
C LEU A 187 4.11 -13.90 -17.11
N THR A 188 4.83 -14.99 -16.80
CA THR A 188 4.27 -16.19 -16.14
C THR A 188 3.67 -15.88 -14.77
N TYR A 189 4.29 -14.97 -14.01
CA TYR A 189 3.81 -14.56 -12.69
C TYR A 189 2.94 -13.30 -12.76
N PHE A 190 3.18 -12.44 -13.76
CA PHE A 190 2.38 -11.24 -14.00
C PHE A 190 0.91 -11.58 -14.23
N ILE A 191 0.60 -12.52 -15.13
CA ILE A 191 -0.77 -12.88 -15.48
C ILE A 191 -1.62 -13.28 -14.25
N PRO A 192 -1.22 -14.26 -13.41
CA PRO A 192 -2.01 -14.63 -12.24
C PRO A 192 -2.10 -13.50 -11.20
N CYS A 193 -1.07 -12.66 -11.06
CA CYS A 193 -1.10 -11.51 -10.17
C CYS A 193 -2.10 -10.43 -10.65
N ALA A 194 -2.09 -10.12 -11.95
CA ALA A 194 -3.05 -9.20 -12.57
C ALA A 194 -4.48 -9.75 -12.51
N MET A 195 -4.64 -11.08 -12.67
CA MET A 195 -5.92 -11.74 -12.47
C MET A 195 -6.44 -11.53 -11.04
N GLN A 196 -5.59 -11.65 -10.03
CA GLN A 196 -5.99 -11.42 -8.65
C GLN A 196 -6.38 -9.96 -8.39
N LEU A 197 -5.70 -9.00 -9.02
CA LEU A 197 -6.07 -7.58 -8.94
C LEU A 197 -7.46 -7.33 -9.54
N PHE A 198 -7.69 -7.72 -10.79
CA PHE A 198 -8.92 -7.37 -11.52
C PHE A 198 -10.12 -8.27 -11.20
N PHE A 199 -9.88 -9.54 -10.86
CA PHE A 199 -10.94 -10.52 -10.57
C PHE A 199 -11.04 -10.92 -9.11
N GLY A 200 -10.07 -10.61 -8.25
CA GLY A 200 -10.16 -10.91 -6.82
C GLY A 200 -11.37 -10.28 -6.16
N SER A 201 -11.83 -9.14 -6.68
CA SER A 201 -13.08 -8.49 -6.27
C SER A 201 -14.33 -9.05 -6.96
N ILE A 202 -14.21 -9.65 -8.14
CA ILE A 202 -15.34 -10.13 -8.94
C ILE A 202 -15.54 -11.61 -8.59
N LYS A 203 -16.21 -11.86 -7.44
CA LYS A 203 -16.35 -13.18 -6.80
C LYS A 203 -16.86 -14.27 -7.75
N TYR A 204 -17.71 -13.92 -8.72
CA TYR A 204 -18.08 -14.84 -9.80
C TYR A 204 -17.48 -14.36 -11.11
N LEU A 205 -16.53 -15.15 -11.59
CA LEU A 205 -15.94 -14.97 -12.90
C LEU A 205 -17.06 -14.84 -13.94
N LEU A 206 -17.03 -13.76 -14.73
CA LEU A 206 -17.90 -13.66 -15.89
C LEU A 206 -17.63 -14.88 -16.77
N THR A 207 -18.62 -15.75 -16.92
CA THR A 207 -18.54 -16.86 -17.87
C THR A 207 -18.23 -16.28 -19.25
N ILE A 208 -17.67 -17.09 -20.14
CA ILE A 208 -17.37 -16.65 -21.51
C ILE A 208 -18.65 -16.10 -22.17
N ASP A 209 -19.80 -16.72 -21.93
CA ASP A 209 -21.08 -16.27 -22.46
C ASP A 209 -21.53 -14.93 -21.89
N CYS A 210 -21.42 -14.73 -20.57
CA CYS A 210 -21.71 -13.44 -19.95
C CYS A 210 -20.78 -12.34 -20.47
N SER A 211 -19.49 -12.65 -20.63
CA SER A 211 -18.48 -11.74 -21.18
C SER A 211 -18.83 -11.33 -22.62
N LYS A 212 -19.18 -12.30 -23.48
CA LYS A 212 -19.65 -12.04 -24.85
C LYS A 212 -20.89 -11.17 -24.86
N ARG A 213 -21.89 -11.46 -24.02
CA ARG A 213 -23.13 -10.66 -23.94
C ARG A 213 -22.87 -9.23 -23.51
N LEU A 214 -21.99 -9.02 -22.53
CA LEU A 214 -21.59 -7.68 -22.08
C LEU A 214 -20.88 -6.91 -23.19
N ILE A 215 -19.90 -7.53 -23.86
CA ILE A 215 -19.13 -6.88 -24.93
C ILE A 215 -20.03 -6.59 -26.14
N ASN A 216 -20.90 -7.51 -26.52
CA ASN A 216 -21.80 -7.41 -27.68
C ASN A 216 -23.01 -6.48 -27.47
N CYS A 217 -23.13 -5.83 -26.31
CA CYS A 217 -24.13 -4.79 -26.13
C CYS A 217 -23.82 -3.58 -27.01
N GLY A 218 -24.64 -3.38 -28.04
CA GLY A 218 -24.49 -2.26 -28.98
C GLY A 218 -24.70 -0.87 -28.38
N THR A 219 -25.19 -0.76 -27.13
CA THR A 219 -25.40 0.53 -26.46
C THR A 219 -24.90 0.50 -25.02
N ARG A 220 -24.38 1.64 -24.54
CA ARG A 220 -23.97 1.86 -23.14
C ARG A 220 -25.10 1.58 -22.15
N ALA A 221 -26.32 2.08 -22.42
CA ALA A 221 -27.47 1.93 -21.54
C ALA A 221 -27.79 0.46 -21.26
N ARG A 222 -27.90 -0.36 -22.32
CA ARG A 222 -28.15 -1.80 -22.20
C ARG A 222 -27.05 -2.57 -21.47
N ARG A 223 -25.80 -2.12 -21.61
CA ARG A 223 -24.68 -2.73 -20.88
C ARG A 223 -24.76 -2.43 -19.39
N LEU A 224 -25.08 -1.20 -19.01
CA LEU A 224 -25.28 -0.83 -17.60
C LEU A 224 -26.47 -1.58 -16.98
N GLU A 225 -27.57 -1.74 -17.73
CA GLU A 225 -28.72 -2.54 -17.30
C GLU A 225 -28.34 -4.02 -17.06
N LEU A 226 -27.53 -4.61 -17.93
CA LEU A 226 -27.02 -5.97 -17.72
C LEU A 226 -26.08 -6.06 -16.51
N ILE A 227 -25.19 -5.07 -16.32
CA ILE A 227 -24.31 -5.03 -15.14
C ILE A 227 -25.16 -4.94 -13.88
N GLN A 228 -26.15 -4.05 -13.84
CA GLN A 228 -27.05 -3.90 -12.70
C GLN A 228 -27.78 -5.21 -12.41
N LYS A 229 -28.32 -5.87 -13.44
CA LYS A 229 -28.96 -7.17 -13.29
C LYS A 229 -28.01 -8.24 -12.72
N LEU A 230 -26.76 -8.27 -13.16
CA LEU A 230 -25.75 -9.20 -12.64
C LEU A 230 -25.34 -8.89 -11.19
N VAL A 231 -25.36 -7.62 -10.80
CA VAL A 231 -25.15 -7.18 -9.41
C VAL A 231 -26.35 -7.59 -8.53
N ASP A 232 -27.58 -7.35 -9.00
CA ASP A 232 -28.81 -7.71 -8.28
C ASP A 232 -28.93 -9.25 -8.09
N GLU A 233 -28.50 -10.02 -9.09
CA GLU A 233 -28.41 -11.49 -9.02
C GLU A 233 -27.23 -11.98 -8.14
N LYS A 234 -26.49 -11.06 -7.49
CA LYS A 234 -25.26 -11.32 -6.72
C LYS A 234 -24.17 -12.06 -7.52
N ARG A 235 -24.26 -12.09 -8.85
CA ARG A 235 -23.23 -12.68 -9.73
C ARG A 235 -22.01 -11.77 -9.87
N ILE A 236 -22.15 -10.49 -9.53
CA ILE A 236 -21.04 -9.58 -9.45
C ILE A 236 -21.11 -8.90 -8.09
N ILE A 237 -20.03 -9.03 -7.34
CA ILE A 237 -19.80 -8.21 -6.16
C ILE A 237 -18.76 -7.18 -6.56
N LEU A 238 -19.10 -5.91 -6.49
CA LEU A 238 -18.14 -4.84 -6.70
C LEU A 238 -17.47 -4.55 -5.37
N ASN A 239 -16.14 -4.65 -5.34
CA ASN A 239 -15.43 -4.30 -4.12
C ASN A 239 -15.53 -2.77 -3.90
N PRO A 240 -16.11 -2.32 -2.78
CA PRO A 240 -16.30 -0.90 -2.51
C PRO A 240 -14.98 -0.14 -2.37
N SER A 241 -13.87 -0.80 -2.03
CA SER A 241 -12.53 -0.19 -1.99
C SER A 241 -12.16 0.52 -3.28
N TYR A 242 -12.60 0.03 -4.46
CA TYR A 242 -12.34 0.70 -5.74
C TYR A 242 -12.92 2.11 -5.85
N THR A 243 -13.97 2.42 -5.08
CA THR A 243 -14.52 3.77 -5.01
C THR A 243 -13.66 4.70 -4.16
N ARG A 244 -13.01 4.15 -3.12
CA ARG A 244 -12.18 4.86 -2.13
C ARG A 244 -10.75 5.13 -2.59
N ILE A 245 -10.28 4.47 -3.65
CA ILE A 245 -8.94 4.67 -4.20
C ILE A 245 -8.76 6.11 -4.73
N ASN A 246 -7.60 6.70 -4.43
CA ASN A 246 -7.19 8.02 -4.93
C ASN A 246 -6.97 8.06 -6.46
N THR A 247 -6.85 9.25 -7.04
CA THR A 247 -6.69 9.43 -8.49
C THR A 247 -5.39 8.85 -9.04
N VAL A 248 -4.30 8.92 -8.27
CA VAL A 248 -2.97 8.41 -8.68
C VAL A 248 -3.01 6.90 -8.87
N LEU A 249 -3.52 6.17 -7.87
CA LEU A 249 -3.61 4.72 -7.95
C LEU A 249 -4.63 4.26 -9.01
N LYS A 250 -5.73 5.01 -9.22
CA LYS A 250 -6.66 4.75 -10.35
C LYS A 250 -5.94 4.80 -11.70
N ASN A 251 -5.11 5.82 -11.94
CA ASN A 251 -4.36 5.94 -13.18
C ASN A 251 -3.38 4.77 -13.37
N ARG A 252 -2.68 4.36 -12.31
CA ARG A 252 -1.78 3.20 -12.35
C ARG A 252 -2.51 1.89 -12.67
N ILE A 253 -3.72 1.71 -12.12
CA ILE A 253 -4.57 0.54 -12.43
C ILE A 253 -5.01 0.57 -13.90
N ILE A 254 -5.35 1.74 -14.44
CA ILE A 254 -5.72 1.90 -15.86
C ILE A 254 -4.54 1.54 -16.78
N ASP A 255 -3.36 2.06 -16.50
CA ASP A 255 -2.15 1.77 -17.29
C ASP A 255 -1.82 0.27 -17.24
N LEU A 256 -1.92 -0.32 -16.05
CA LEU A 256 -1.69 -1.75 -15.84
C LEU A 256 -2.72 -2.61 -16.57
N TYR A 257 -3.97 -2.18 -16.63
CA TYR A 257 -5.02 -2.86 -17.39
C TYR A 257 -4.69 -2.88 -18.88
N GLY A 258 -4.22 -1.78 -19.45
CA GLY A 258 -3.73 -1.72 -20.84
C GLY A 258 -2.59 -2.70 -21.08
N LYS A 259 -1.54 -2.64 -20.25
CA LYS A 259 -0.41 -3.57 -20.29
C LYS A 259 -0.86 -5.04 -20.17
N PHE A 260 -1.85 -5.32 -19.34
CA PHE A 260 -2.37 -6.68 -19.17
C PHE A 260 -3.07 -7.19 -20.43
N CYS A 261 -3.90 -6.37 -21.05
CA CYS A 261 -4.51 -6.70 -22.34
C CYS A 261 -3.45 -6.97 -23.42
N ASP A 262 -2.43 -6.13 -23.54
CA ASP A 262 -1.34 -6.28 -24.51
C ASP A 262 -0.59 -7.61 -24.31
N VAL A 263 -0.29 -7.96 -23.06
CA VAL A 263 0.35 -9.25 -22.72
C VAL A 263 -0.52 -10.43 -23.15
N LEU A 264 -1.84 -10.36 -22.90
CA LEU A 264 -2.74 -11.45 -23.28
C LEU A 264 -2.88 -11.62 -24.79
N ILE A 265 -2.84 -10.51 -25.54
CA ILE A 265 -2.78 -10.52 -27.01
C ILE A 265 -1.50 -11.20 -27.47
N HIS A 266 -0.35 -10.79 -26.92
CA HIS A 266 0.96 -11.33 -27.28
C HIS A 266 1.08 -12.84 -26.97
N VAL A 267 0.56 -13.28 -25.81
CA VAL A 267 0.56 -14.69 -25.37
C VAL A 267 -0.58 -15.50 -26.02
N LYS A 268 -1.43 -14.87 -26.86
CA LYS A 268 -2.56 -15.50 -27.57
C LYS A 268 -3.60 -16.15 -26.65
N ARG A 269 -3.82 -15.56 -25.46
CA ARG A 269 -4.82 -16.00 -24.46
C ARG A 269 -6.13 -15.23 -24.65
N HIS A 270 -6.76 -15.41 -25.82
CA HIS A 270 -7.95 -14.66 -26.23
C HIS A 270 -9.17 -14.90 -25.33
N ASP A 271 -9.28 -16.09 -24.75
CA ASP A 271 -10.32 -16.46 -23.77
C ASP A 271 -10.23 -15.59 -22.51
N LEU A 272 -9.00 -15.38 -22.02
CA LEU A 272 -8.72 -14.58 -20.84
C LEU A 272 -8.86 -13.09 -21.14
N LEU A 273 -8.41 -12.66 -22.31
CA LEU A 273 -8.56 -11.27 -22.77
C LEU A 273 -10.04 -10.86 -22.80
N LEU A 274 -10.93 -11.74 -23.26
CA LEU A 274 -12.37 -11.50 -23.27
C LEU A 274 -12.91 -11.28 -21.85
N ARG A 275 -12.51 -12.13 -20.90
CA ARG A 275 -12.92 -12.02 -19.50
C ARG A 275 -12.37 -10.75 -18.86
N VAL A 276 -11.10 -10.41 -19.12
CA VAL A 276 -10.44 -9.19 -18.60
C VAL A 276 -11.14 -7.96 -19.12
N THR A 277 -11.44 -7.96 -20.42
CA THR A 277 -12.23 -6.93 -21.06
C THR A 277 -13.57 -6.76 -20.36
N ALA A 278 -14.28 -7.87 -20.17
CA ALA A 278 -15.59 -7.88 -19.51
C ALA A 278 -15.50 -7.38 -18.06
N ALA A 279 -14.47 -7.75 -17.30
CA ALA A 279 -14.21 -7.25 -15.95
C ALA A 279 -13.95 -5.74 -15.93
N GLY A 280 -13.18 -5.22 -16.88
CA GLY A 280 -12.97 -3.77 -17.05
C GLY A 280 -14.27 -3.00 -17.28
N THR A 281 -15.30 -3.66 -17.81
CA THR A 281 -16.63 -3.05 -17.98
C THR A 281 -17.41 -2.89 -16.67
N VAL A 282 -17.08 -3.68 -15.66
CA VAL A 282 -17.77 -3.64 -14.37
C VAL A 282 -17.14 -2.60 -13.46
N ILE A 283 -15.83 -2.36 -13.59
CA ILE A 283 -15.10 -1.38 -12.77
C ILE A 283 -15.36 0.04 -13.31
N PRO A 284 -16.05 0.94 -12.56
CA PRO A 284 -16.58 2.18 -13.13
C PRO A 284 -15.56 3.12 -13.77
N PHE A 285 -14.36 3.25 -13.17
CA PHE A 285 -13.32 4.13 -13.71
C PHE A 285 -12.56 3.52 -14.89
N LEU A 286 -12.50 2.19 -15.00
CA LEU A 286 -11.97 1.52 -16.19
C LEU A 286 -12.97 1.66 -17.34
N TYR A 287 -14.26 1.44 -17.07
CA TYR A 287 -15.34 1.56 -18.07
C TYR A 287 -15.28 2.87 -18.87
N ALA A 288 -15.02 3.99 -18.18
CA ALA A 288 -14.96 5.31 -18.79
C ALA A 288 -13.78 5.51 -19.75
N ARG A 289 -12.75 4.66 -19.66
CA ARG A 289 -11.50 4.76 -20.44
C ARG A 289 -11.37 3.68 -21.52
N ILE A 290 -12.26 2.70 -21.52
CA ILE A 290 -12.25 1.64 -22.53
C ILE A 290 -12.69 2.20 -23.89
N ASP A 291 -11.84 2.03 -24.91
CA ASP A 291 -12.23 2.26 -26.30
C ASP A 291 -13.04 1.07 -26.82
N TRP A 292 -14.36 1.26 -26.83
CA TRP A 292 -15.31 0.25 -27.25
C TRP A 292 -15.27 -0.06 -28.74
N TYR A 293 -14.81 0.89 -29.57
CA TYR A 293 -14.71 0.67 -31.02
C TYR A 293 -13.55 -0.27 -31.33
N CYS A 294 -12.39 -0.04 -30.69
CA CYS A 294 -11.24 -0.92 -30.78
C CYS A 294 -11.56 -2.34 -30.27
N LEU A 295 -12.30 -2.45 -29.17
CA LEU A 295 -12.70 -3.76 -28.64
C LEU A 295 -13.69 -4.52 -29.53
N HIS A 296 -14.69 -3.81 -30.05
CA HIS A 296 -15.68 -4.44 -30.91
C HIS A 296 -15.05 -4.93 -32.23
N SER A 297 -14.13 -4.16 -32.82
CA SER A 297 -13.41 -4.60 -34.03
C SER A 297 -12.49 -5.79 -33.74
N PHE A 298 -11.77 -5.81 -32.62
CA PHE A 298 -10.87 -6.89 -32.27
C PHE A 298 -11.59 -8.25 -32.12
N PHE A 299 -12.73 -8.29 -31.41
CA PHE A 299 -13.44 -9.55 -31.14
C PHE A 299 -14.40 -10.03 -32.23
N PHE A 300 -14.76 -9.17 -33.21
CA PHE A 300 -15.65 -9.55 -34.31
C PHE A 300 -14.91 -9.94 -35.61
N PHE A 301 -13.64 -9.56 -35.76
CA PHE A 301 -12.85 -9.85 -36.97
C PHE A 301 -11.72 -10.87 -36.76
N SER A 302 -11.57 -11.43 -35.55
CA SER A 302 -10.64 -12.52 -35.20
C SER A 302 -11.36 -13.86 -35.08
#